data_AF-A0ABD2KKL5-F1
#
_entry.id   AF-A0ABD2KKL5-F1
#
_cell.length_a   1.000
_cell.length_b   1.000
_cell.length_c   1.000
_cell.angle_alpha   90.00
_cell.angle_beta   90.00
_cell.angle_gamma   90.00
#
_symmetry.space_group_name_H-M   'P 1'
#
loop_
_entity.id
_entity.type
_entity.pdbx_description
1 polymer ?
#
loop_
_entity_poly.entity_id
_entity_poly.type
_entity_poly.pdbx_seq_one_letter_code
_entity_poly.pdbx_strand_id
1 'polypeptide(L)'
;MKRSRSHSTASKPIKDPELEAEIFFAKENGVEPPRVLPSEAAKKIVESFGEHYIDKNLLKNLKSGRAERKARSRGVSGCSIKKDGGRFEYGLDCVDLAYDNDQLSQKSNTDTDDELVEYADFVCKYSEDEIRAIFGDYMQSGNIEDALESLEKFCITGETVFRMIKDLVKIALEQANGTLQLTAKLIDEMVALKWVSAHTLTEVIEDIVGSVDDLSKDVPKLCDTLAVLIAKLVEQNVVTSNVISFLAYKNSDGKESVKNIFADAIAFANNRHLLNGKCVPSGGHQSLDVLSAQFKLILKEYVQSNDQETAELRLSELKVPHFNHEFVYQAGILALEQMHDNVMGNLATLLKALSDKGTLLDSCIVKGFTRLYAVLADLYLDLPAAFALAQLWVKKSLKAGYISNELASDCPTGNIRSRSRTLSQGPDGKLSCLDEDQHPKNATRADNESELEECTHQPNGNII
;
A
#
# COMPACT_ATOMS: atom_id res chain seq x y z
N MET A 1 64.43 15.41 10.52
CA MET A 1 63.38 14.94 11.45
C MET A 1 62.46 16.09 11.84
N LYS A 2 61.22 16.13 11.33
CA LYS A 2 60.14 16.99 11.86
C LYS A 2 58.87 16.14 11.87
N ARG A 3 58.18 16.10 13.02
CA ARG A 3 57.00 15.23 13.24
C ARG A 3 55.77 15.84 12.58
N SER A 4 55.01 15.02 11.87
CA SER A 4 53.66 15.33 11.41
C SER A 4 52.72 15.52 12.62
N ARG A 5 51.91 16.57 12.60
CA ARG A 5 50.75 16.76 13.50
C ARG A 5 49.50 16.66 12.65
N SER A 6 48.72 15.60 12.85
CA SER A 6 47.35 15.51 12.34
C SER A 6 46.45 16.39 13.20
N HIS A 7 45.64 17.25 12.58
CA HIS A 7 44.55 17.91 13.26
C HIS A 7 43.35 16.97 13.31
N SER A 8 43.03 16.47 14.50
CA SER A 8 41.74 15.85 14.78
C SER A 8 40.69 16.96 14.89
N THR A 9 39.69 16.92 14.01
CA THR A 9 38.50 17.77 14.09
C THR A 9 37.58 17.24 15.18
N ALA A 10 37.62 17.85 16.37
CA ALA A 10 36.71 17.52 17.45
C ALA A 10 35.25 17.83 17.04
N SER A 11 34.46 16.79 16.82
CA SER A 11 33.00 16.91 16.64
C SER A 11 32.40 17.50 17.91
N LYS A 12 31.65 18.60 17.78
CA LYS A 12 30.84 19.11 18.89
C LYS A 12 29.82 18.03 19.29
N PRO A 13 29.64 17.73 20.58
CA PRO A 13 28.62 16.78 21.00
C PRO A 13 27.25 17.30 20.57
N ILE A 14 26.45 16.42 19.97
CA ILE A 14 25.04 16.66 19.69
C ILE A 14 24.36 16.79 21.06
N LYS A 15 23.74 17.94 21.31
CA LYS A 15 22.94 18.17 22.52
C LYS A 15 21.57 17.53 22.30
N ASP A 16 21.32 16.45 23.02
CA ASP A 16 20.01 15.82 23.04
C ASP A 16 19.07 16.64 23.95
N PRO A 17 18.01 17.28 23.41
CA PRO A 17 17.19 18.21 24.18
C PRO A 17 16.40 17.53 25.30
N GLU A 18 16.08 16.24 25.16
CA GLU A 18 15.36 15.49 26.20
C GLU A 18 16.24 15.27 27.43
N LEU A 19 17.52 14.92 27.22
CA LEU A 19 18.48 14.76 28.31
C LEU A 19 18.77 16.08 29.05
N GLU A 20 18.80 17.21 28.34
CA GLU A 20 18.93 18.53 28.99
C GLU A 20 17.69 18.87 29.84
N ALA A 21 16.48 18.47 29.41
CA ALA A 21 15.25 18.64 30.19
C ALA A 21 15.21 17.76 31.45
N GLU A 22 15.59 16.48 31.36
CA GLU A 22 15.66 15.57 32.51
C GLU A 22 16.67 16.03 33.56
N ILE A 23 17.86 16.51 33.14
CA ILE A 23 18.87 17.07 34.04
C ILE A 23 18.35 18.33 34.75
N PHE A 24 17.56 19.17 34.06
CA PHE A 24 16.95 20.36 34.66
C PHE A 24 15.90 19.98 35.70
N PHE A 25 15.01 19.03 35.36
CA PHE A 25 13.97 18.52 36.26
C PHE A 25 14.56 17.85 37.51
N ALA A 26 15.62 17.04 37.36
CA ALA A 26 16.33 16.42 38.48
C ALA A 26 16.92 17.47 39.43
N LYS A 27 17.52 18.53 38.88
CA LYS A 27 18.12 19.63 39.64
C LYS A 27 17.09 20.49 40.38
N GLU A 28 15.91 20.71 39.80
CA GLU A 28 14.82 21.48 40.41
C GLU A 28 14.15 20.71 41.56
N ASN A 29 14.01 19.38 41.43
CA ASN A 29 13.37 18.53 42.43
C ASN A 29 14.34 17.87 43.44
N GLY A 30 15.64 18.15 43.35
CA GLY A 30 16.64 17.61 44.28
C GLY A 30 16.91 16.11 44.13
N VAL A 31 16.66 15.54 42.95
CA VAL A 31 16.85 14.11 42.62
C VAL A 31 18.18 13.93 41.89
N GLU A 32 18.83 12.76 42.02
CA GLU A 32 20.05 12.49 41.25
C GLU A 32 19.76 12.39 39.74
N PRO A 33 20.54 13.05 38.86
CA PRO A 33 20.33 13.00 37.42
C PRO A 33 20.72 11.64 36.83
N PRO A 34 20.10 11.22 35.70
CA PRO A 34 20.37 9.94 35.07
C PRO A 34 21.84 9.78 34.66
N ARG A 35 22.42 8.63 35.00
CA ARG A 35 23.85 8.36 34.85
C ARG A 35 24.18 7.87 33.43
N VAL A 36 24.59 8.78 32.55
CA VAL A 36 25.05 8.43 31.20
C VAL A 36 26.33 7.58 31.28
N LEU A 37 26.24 6.31 30.89
CA LEU A 37 27.41 5.44 30.77
C LEU A 37 28.19 5.75 29.47
N PRO A 38 29.53 5.74 29.49
CA PRO A 38 30.34 5.86 28.26
C PRO A 38 29.98 4.75 27.26
N SER A 39 29.91 5.06 25.97
CA SER A 39 29.43 4.12 24.94
C SER A 39 30.23 2.81 24.85
N GLU A 40 31.51 2.83 25.24
CA GLU A 40 32.36 1.63 25.31
C GLU A 40 31.95 0.68 26.44
N ALA A 41 31.43 1.20 27.57
CA ALA A 41 30.93 0.39 28.67
C ALA A 41 29.61 -0.31 28.31
N ALA A 42 28.72 0.39 27.57
CA ALA A 42 27.47 -0.19 27.08
C ALA A 42 27.72 -1.36 26.10
N LYS A 43 28.67 -1.21 25.16
CA LYS A 43 29.06 -2.28 24.23
C LYS A 43 29.55 -3.54 24.96
N LYS A 44 30.40 -3.37 25.98
CA LYS A 44 30.95 -4.48 26.77
C LYS A 44 29.88 -5.27 27.54
N ILE A 45 28.80 -4.62 27.95
CA ILE A 45 27.67 -5.29 28.60
C ILE A 45 26.90 -6.12 27.55
N VAL A 46 26.60 -5.55 26.38
CA VAL A 46 25.89 -6.26 25.29
C VAL A 46 26.66 -7.49 24.83
N GLU A 47 27.99 -7.39 24.66
CA GLU A 47 28.84 -8.54 24.31
C GLU A 47 28.82 -9.65 25.38
N SER A 48 28.67 -9.31 26.66
CA SER A 48 28.67 -10.30 27.75
C SER A 48 27.37 -11.12 27.88
N PHE A 49 26.28 -10.70 27.23
CA PHE A 49 25.01 -11.44 27.18
C PHE A 49 24.88 -12.34 25.94
N GLY A 50 25.86 -12.34 25.02
CA GLY A 50 25.77 -12.99 23.70
C GLY A 50 25.94 -14.52 23.68
N GLU A 51 26.53 -15.12 24.73
CA GLU A 51 26.92 -16.54 24.70
C GLU A 51 26.55 -17.29 25.99
N HIS A 52 25.28 -17.67 26.17
CA HIS A 52 24.96 -18.89 26.94
C HIS A 52 23.68 -19.59 26.45
N TYR A 53 23.80 -20.92 26.33
CA TYR A 53 22.81 -21.88 25.84
C TYR A 53 21.52 -21.89 26.67
N ILE A 54 20.34 -21.98 26.04
CA ILE A 54 19.07 -22.25 26.75
C ILE A 54 19.00 -23.73 27.10
N ASP A 55 19.18 -24.05 28.39
CA ASP A 55 19.15 -25.41 28.91
C ASP A 55 17.70 -25.91 29.09
N LYS A 56 17.27 -26.90 28.29
CA LYS A 56 15.86 -27.29 28.12
C LYS A 56 15.24 -28.06 29.31
N ASN A 57 15.92 -28.15 30.45
CA ASN A 57 15.46 -28.93 31.61
C ASN A 57 14.79 -28.11 32.74
N LEU A 58 14.76 -26.77 32.66
CA LEU A 58 14.24 -25.91 33.74
C LEU A 58 12.72 -25.64 33.70
N LEU A 59 12.00 -26.11 32.68
CA LEU A 59 10.56 -25.81 32.46
C LEU A 59 9.57 -26.90 32.92
N LYS A 60 10.00 -27.89 33.72
CA LYS A 60 9.14 -29.03 34.14
C LYS A 60 8.66 -29.06 35.59
N ASN A 61 9.02 -28.11 36.47
CA ASN A 61 8.64 -28.15 37.89
C ASN A 61 8.15 -26.80 38.47
N LEU A 62 7.04 -26.27 37.93
CA LEU A 62 6.28 -25.16 38.53
C LEU A 62 4.78 -25.49 38.65
N LYS A 63 4.46 -26.60 39.34
CA LYS A 63 3.09 -26.94 39.80
C LYS A 63 3.09 -27.54 41.22
N SER A 64 3.62 -26.81 42.20
CA SER A 64 3.33 -27.00 43.63
C SER A 64 3.90 -25.83 44.44
N GLY A 65 3.11 -25.20 45.32
CA GLY A 65 3.65 -24.13 46.18
C GLY A 65 2.73 -22.98 46.60
N ARG A 66 1.42 -23.18 46.79
CA ARG A 66 0.61 -22.20 47.55
C ARG A 66 0.64 -22.57 49.03
N ALA A 67 1.59 -21.97 49.74
CA ALA A 67 1.98 -22.37 51.09
C ALA A 67 0.89 -22.16 52.14
N GLU A 68 0.85 -23.10 53.10
CA GLU A 68 0.11 -23.00 54.35
C GLU A 68 0.60 -21.79 55.18
N ARG A 69 -0.33 -21.05 55.77
CA ARG A 69 -0.06 -20.25 56.98
C ARG A 69 -1.29 -20.28 57.87
N LYS A 70 -1.17 -20.95 59.03
CA LYS A 70 -2.28 -21.22 59.95
C LYS A 70 -2.05 -20.54 61.32
N ALA A 71 -3.06 -19.80 61.77
CA ALA A 71 -3.25 -19.27 63.15
C ALA A 71 -2.23 -18.21 63.65
N ARG A 72 -2.58 -17.19 64.47
CA ARG A 72 -3.47 -17.21 65.66
C ARG A 72 -3.98 -15.80 66.06
N SER A 73 -5.28 -15.66 66.29
CA SER A 73 -5.92 -14.83 67.34
C SER A 73 -7.41 -15.18 67.39
N ARG A 74 -7.90 -15.83 68.45
CA ARG A 74 -8.44 -15.25 69.70
C ARG A 74 -9.77 -14.50 69.53
N GLY A 75 -10.87 -15.15 69.91
CA GLY A 75 -11.92 -14.48 70.70
C GLY A 75 -13.38 -14.82 70.42
N VAL A 76 -14.03 -15.46 71.40
CA VAL A 76 -15.35 -15.08 71.96
C VAL A 76 -16.59 -15.16 71.04
N SER A 77 -17.46 -16.15 71.33
CA SER A 77 -18.92 -16.06 71.62
C SER A 77 -19.78 -15.04 70.85
N GLY A 78 -20.98 -15.35 70.35
CA GLY A 78 -21.95 -16.41 70.66
C GLY A 78 -23.39 -15.89 70.42
N CYS A 79 -24.43 -16.69 70.67
CA CYS A 79 -25.86 -16.40 70.35
C CYS A 79 -26.15 -16.32 68.83
N SER A 80 -27.20 -16.88 68.20
CA SER A 80 -28.48 -17.48 68.62
C SER A 80 -29.43 -16.58 69.42
N ILE A 81 -30.26 -15.78 68.72
CA ILE A 81 -31.70 -15.61 69.01
C ILE A 81 -32.45 -14.81 67.91
N LYS A 82 -33.54 -15.43 67.43
CA LYS A 82 -34.87 -14.95 66.98
C LYS A 82 -35.07 -13.72 66.06
N LYS A 83 -36.09 -13.90 65.21
CA LYS A 83 -36.98 -12.90 64.58
C LYS A 83 -37.26 -11.67 65.47
N ASP A 84 -37.23 -10.51 64.83
CA ASP A 84 -38.34 -9.53 64.70
C ASP A 84 -38.04 -8.75 63.38
N GLY A 85 -38.98 -8.16 62.63
CA GLY A 85 -40.40 -7.89 62.89
C GLY A 85 -40.75 -6.48 62.41
N GLY A 86 -41.15 -6.31 61.14
CA GLY A 86 -41.55 -5.01 60.56
C GLY A 86 -41.61 -5.08 59.03
N ARG A 87 -42.78 -5.31 58.43
CA ARG A 87 -43.71 -4.26 57.97
C ARG A 87 -43.05 -3.19 57.10
N PHE A 88 -43.26 -3.27 55.79
CA PHE A 88 -44.20 -2.37 55.13
C PHE A 88 -44.96 -3.14 54.04
N GLU A 89 -46.17 -2.65 53.74
CA GLU A 89 -47.27 -3.39 53.13
C GLU A 89 -48.01 -2.42 52.21
N TYR A 90 -47.99 -2.67 50.91
CA TYR A 90 -48.98 -2.30 49.89
C TYR A 90 -48.65 -3.19 48.66
N GLY A 91 -49.50 -4.06 48.16
CA GLY A 91 -50.92 -4.28 48.46
C GLY A 91 -51.73 -4.18 47.16
N LEU A 92 -51.71 -5.24 46.37
CA LEU A 92 -52.63 -5.62 45.29
C LEU A 92 -52.33 -7.13 45.07
N ASP A 93 -53.15 -8.10 45.47
CA ASP A 93 -54.50 -8.45 44.97
C ASP A 93 -54.54 -8.56 43.44
N CYS A 94 -55.04 -9.62 42.77
CA CYS A 94 -55.54 -10.96 43.14
C CYS A 94 -55.64 -11.80 41.81
N VAL A 95 -55.91 -13.12 41.71
CA VAL A 95 -56.40 -14.21 42.61
C VAL A 95 -55.79 -15.57 42.18
N ASP A 96 -56.06 -16.64 42.95
CA ASP A 96 -56.25 -18.08 42.60
C ASP A 96 -55.58 -18.71 41.35
N LEU A 97 -54.88 -19.85 41.47
CA LEU A 97 -55.44 -21.12 41.94
C LEU A 97 -54.45 -22.10 42.63
N ALA A 98 -55.04 -22.86 43.56
CA ALA A 98 -54.67 -24.05 44.32
C ALA A 98 -53.37 -24.87 44.03
N TYR A 99 -52.87 -25.45 45.13
CA TYR A 99 -51.86 -26.50 45.23
C TYR A 99 -52.16 -27.77 44.42
N ASP A 100 -51.10 -28.45 43.96
CA ASP A 100 -50.83 -29.82 44.42
C ASP A 100 -49.33 -30.16 44.35
N ASN A 101 -48.83 -30.88 45.35
CA ASN A 101 -47.53 -31.56 45.31
C ASN A 101 -47.72 -32.91 44.63
N ASP A 102 -46.88 -33.29 43.65
CA ASP A 102 -45.95 -34.42 43.82
C ASP A 102 -45.17 -34.80 42.54
N GLN A 103 -44.11 -35.57 42.78
CA GLN A 103 -43.32 -36.39 41.84
C GLN A 103 -42.31 -35.68 40.92
N LEU A 104 -41.03 -35.99 41.19
CA LEU A 104 -40.00 -36.03 40.17
C LEU A 104 -40.48 -36.91 39.00
N SER A 105 -40.65 -36.30 37.83
CA SER A 105 -40.49 -37.01 36.56
C SER A 105 -39.37 -36.33 35.79
N GLN A 106 -38.38 -37.11 35.36
CA GLN A 106 -37.41 -36.63 34.37
C GLN A 106 -38.19 -36.40 33.06
N LYS A 107 -38.41 -35.13 32.73
CA LYS A 107 -38.68 -34.72 31.35
C LYS A 107 -37.45 -33.98 30.84
N SER A 108 -37.02 -34.36 29.65
CA SER A 108 -36.00 -33.66 28.89
C SER A 108 -36.50 -32.26 28.58
N ASN A 109 -35.82 -31.23 29.09
CA ASN A 109 -35.93 -29.89 28.54
C ASN A 109 -35.22 -29.89 27.18
N THR A 110 -35.98 -30.00 26.10
CA THR A 110 -35.52 -29.78 24.72
C THR A 110 -35.99 -28.43 24.20
N ASP A 111 -37.20 -28.03 24.58
CA ASP A 111 -37.93 -26.93 23.94
C ASP A 111 -37.46 -25.54 24.39
N THR A 112 -36.60 -25.44 25.41
CA THR A 112 -36.05 -24.15 25.90
C THR A 112 -34.74 -23.76 25.22
N ASP A 113 -33.97 -24.74 24.75
CA ASP A 113 -32.74 -24.46 23.99
C ASP A 113 -33.09 -24.04 22.56
N ASP A 114 -34.13 -24.64 21.95
CA ASP A 114 -34.57 -24.30 20.58
C ASP A 114 -35.07 -22.83 20.47
N GLU A 115 -35.88 -22.33 21.43
CA GLU A 115 -36.30 -20.92 21.44
C GLU A 115 -35.12 -19.95 21.70
N LEU A 116 -34.13 -20.36 22.50
CA LEU A 116 -32.91 -19.56 22.73
C LEU A 116 -31.99 -19.54 21.51
N VAL A 117 -31.89 -20.64 20.78
CA VAL A 117 -31.15 -20.73 19.51
C VAL A 117 -31.83 -19.90 18.44
N GLU A 118 -33.16 -19.95 18.29
CA GLU A 118 -33.88 -19.12 17.32
C GLU A 118 -33.75 -17.61 17.64
N TYR A 119 -33.74 -17.24 18.92
CA TYR A 119 -33.50 -15.85 19.34
C TYR A 119 -32.04 -15.41 19.10
N ALA A 120 -31.06 -16.32 19.28
CA ALA A 120 -29.65 -16.05 18.95
C ALA A 120 -29.45 -15.88 17.44
N ASP A 121 -30.06 -16.73 16.61
CA ASP A 121 -30.06 -16.63 15.14
C ASP A 121 -30.77 -15.36 14.63
N PHE A 122 -31.80 -14.90 15.35
CA PHE A 122 -32.46 -13.62 15.06
C PHE A 122 -31.57 -12.43 15.39
N VAL A 123 -30.89 -12.43 16.55
CA VAL A 123 -29.97 -11.36 16.97
C VAL A 123 -28.67 -11.36 16.15
N CYS A 124 -28.23 -12.51 15.64
CA CYS A 124 -27.02 -12.64 14.82
C CYS A 124 -27.23 -12.37 13.32
N LYS A 125 -28.41 -11.91 12.89
CA LYS A 125 -28.67 -11.48 11.50
C LYS A 125 -28.32 -10.01 11.29
N TYR A 126 -27.12 -9.77 10.79
CA TYR A 126 -26.79 -8.53 10.06
C TYR A 126 -26.86 -8.81 8.54
N SER A 127 -27.13 -7.78 7.74
CA SER A 127 -26.98 -7.90 6.27
C SER A 127 -25.50 -7.80 5.88
N GLU A 128 -25.09 -8.59 4.89
CA GLU A 128 -23.81 -8.43 4.19
C GLU A 128 -23.61 -6.98 3.70
N ASP A 129 -24.70 -6.30 3.34
CA ASP A 129 -24.71 -4.90 2.90
C ASP A 129 -24.22 -3.92 3.98
N GLU A 130 -24.40 -4.21 5.27
CA GLU A 130 -23.88 -3.36 6.33
C GLU A 130 -22.35 -3.45 6.41
N ILE A 131 -21.79 -4.66 6.28
CA ILE A 131 -20.34 -4.85 6.20
C ILE A 131 -19.81 -4.20 4.92
N ARG A 132 -20.50 -4.35 3.79
CA ARG A 132 -20.14 -3.74 2.50
C ARG A 132 -20.13 -2.20 2.58
N ALA A 133 -21.07 -1.59 3.30
CA ALA A 133 -21.07 -0.16 3.57
C ALA A 133 -19.87 0.28 4.43
N ILE A 134 -19.69 -0.33 5.62
CA ILE A 134 -18.59 0.01 6.54
C ILE A 134 -17.22 -0.19 5.88
N PHE A 135 -17.04 -1.28 5.14
CA PHE A 135 -15.80 -1.55 4.42
C PHE A 135 -15.59 -0.57 3.25
N GLY A 136 -16.65 -0.16 2.55
CA GLY A 136 -16.58 0.89 1.52
C GLY A 136 -16.14 2.24 2.08
N ASP A 137 -16.68 2.63 3.23
CA ASP A 137 -16.30 3.87 3.92
C ASP A 137 -14.84 3.82 4.41
N TYR A 138 -14.41 2.70 5.01
CA TYR A 138 -13.01 2.43 5.36
C TYR A 138 -12.08 2.53 4.15
N MET A 139 -12.48 1.96 3.01
CA MET A 139 -11.69 2.00 1.78
C MET A 139 -11.49 3.42 1.23
N GLN A 140 -12.51 4.27 1.36
CA GLN A 140 -12.43 5.66 0.91
C GLN A 140 -11.63 6.53 1.88
N SER A 141 -11.89 6.40 3.20
CA SER A 141 -11.24 7.20 4.25
C SER A 141 -9.81 6.77 4.56
N GLY A 142 -9.51 5.46 4.44
CA GLY A 142 -8.30 4.83 4.96
C GLY A 142 -8.24 4.78 6.50
N ASN A 143 -9.28 5.21 7.23
CA ASN A 143 -9.27 5.27 8.69
C ASN A 143 -9.70 3.94 9.31
N ILE A 144 -8.76 3.29 10.00
CA ILE A 144 -8.99 1.99 10.63
C ILE A 144 -9.81 2.14 11.92
N GLU A 145 -9.65 3.24 12.66
CA GLU A 145 -10.31 3.41 13.97
C GLU A 145 -11.83 3.47 13.79
N ASP A 146 -12.32 4.33 12.88
CA ASP A 146 -13.75 4.43 12.53
C ASP A 146 -14.33 3.10 12.02
N ALA A 147 -13.53 2.34 11.25
CA ALA A 147 -13.91 1.05 10.70
C ALA A 147 -14.05 0.00 11.81
N LEU A 148 -13.13 -0.03 12.76
CA LEU A 148 -13.17 -0.93 13.91
C LEU A 148 -14.36 -0.59 14.83
N GLU A 149 -14.55 0.68 15.22
CA GLU A 149 -15.71 1.10 16.03
C GLU A 149 -17.05 0.66 15.38
N SER A 150 -17.15 0.82 14.05
CA SER A 150 -18.32 0.39 13.28
C SER A 150 -18.50 -1.13 13.19
N LEU A 151 -17.41 -1.92 13.27
CA LEU A 151 -17.41 -3.39 13.24
C LEU A 151 -17.56 -4.03 14.63
N GLU A 152 -17.24 -3.34 15.72
CA GLU A 152 -17.30 -3.86 17.10
C GLU A 152 -18.69 -4.44 17.43
N LYS A 153 -19.75 -3.84 16.87
CA LYS A 153 -21.14 -4.31 17.00
C LYS A 153 -21.38 -5.75 16.52
N PHE A 154 -20.50 -6.30 15.69
CA PHE A 154 -20.57 -7.68 15.19
C PHE A 154 -19.71 -8.67 16.01
N CYS A 155 -18.90 -8.20 16.95
CA CYS A 155 -17.97 -9.00 17.75
C CYS A 155 -18.64 -9.65 18.98
N ILE A 156 -19.83 -10.23 18.80
CA ILE A 156 -20.66 -10.79 19.89
C ILE A 156 -20.32 -12.26 20.16
N THR A 157 -20.18 -13.07 19.12
CA THR A 157 -19.94 -14.52 19.19
C THR A 157 -18.83 -14.94 18.22
N GLY A 158 -18.21 -16.11 18.46
CA GLY A 158 -17.20 -16.63 17.53
C GLY A 158 -17.71 -16.84 16.10
N GLU A 159 -18.99 -17.20 15.96
CA GLU A 159 -19.65 -17.43 14.67
C GLU A 159 -19.97 -16.12 13.92
N THR A 160 -20.42 -15.07 14.63
CA THR A 160 -20.62 -13.74 14.03
C THR A 160 -19.31 -13.12 13.56
N VAL A 161 -18.23 -13.30 14.33
CA VAL A 161 -16.87 -12.91 13.94
C VAL A 161 -16.37 -13.71 12.73
N PHE A 162 -16.52 -15.03 12.72
CA PHE A 162 -16.17 -15.87 11.57
C PHE A 162 -16.87 -15.40 10.30
N ARG A 163 -18.19 -15.18 10.35
CA ARG A 163 -18.98 -14.70 9.22
C ARG A 163 -18.54 -13.30 8.79
N MET A 164 -18.22 -12.41 9.75
CA MET A 164 -17.82 -11.03 9.44
C MET A 164 -16.50 -11.00 8.66
N ILE A 165 -15.49 -11.78 9.08
CA ILE A 165 -14.22 -11.87 8.36
C ILE A 165 -14.42 -12.51 6.98
N LYS A 166 -15.24 -13.56 6.90
CA LYS A 166 -15.57 -14.22 5.62
C LYS A 166 -16.21 -13.25 4.63
N ASP A 167 -17.16 -12.44 5.08
CA ASP A 167 -17.84 -11.46 4.22
C ASP A 167 -16.91 -10.28 3.87
N LEU A 168 -16.12 -9.76 4.83
CA LEU A 168 -15.06 -8.76 4.56
C LEU A 168 -14.07 -9.22 3.50
N VAL A 169 -13.61 -10.48 3.58
CA VAL A 169 -12.67 -11.05 2.61
C VAL A 169 -13.33 -11.24 1.24
N LYS A 170 -14.57 -11.71 1.17
CA LYS A 170 -15.32 -11.81 -0.10
C LYS A 170 -15.48 -10.44 -0.76
N ILE A 171 -15.95 -9.43 -0.02
CA ILE A 171 -16.13 -8.06 -0.54
C ILE A 171 -14.78 -7.49 -1.01
N ALA A 172 -13.68 -7.79 -0.31
CA ALA A 172 -12.34 -7.40 -0.72
C ALA A 172 -11.79 -8.14 -1.95
N LEU A 173 -12.31 -9.33 -2.28
CA LEU A 173 -11.98 -10.10 -3.48
C LEU A 173 -12.87 -9.71 -4.67
N GLU A 174 -14.15 -9.39 -4.44
CA GLU A 174 -15.06 -8.78 -5.42
C GLU A 174 -14.50 -7.45 -5.94
N GLN A 175 -13.95 -6.64 -5.04
CA GLN A 175 -13.37 -5.35 -5.37
C GLN A 175 -11.89 -5.49 -5.76
N ALA A 176 -11.56 -5.07 -6.98
CA ALA A 176 -10.21 -5.22 -7.52
C ALA A 176 -9.13 -4.38 -6.79
N ASN A 177 -7.87 -4.81 -7.02
CA ASN A 177 -6.57 -4.20 -6.72
C ASN A 177 -6.57 -2.87 -5.93
N GLY A 178 -5.97 -2.92 -4.74
CA GLY A 178 -5.89 -1.83 -3.77
C GLY A 178 -6.60 -2.14 -2.45
N THR A 179 -7.69 -2.92 -2.53
CA THR A 179 -8.46 -3.47 -1.39
C THR A 179 -7.58 -4.30 -0.47
N LEU A 180 -6.84 -5.26 -1.05
CA LEU A 180 -6.18 -6.35 -0.34
C LEU A 180 -5.18 -5.89 0.72
N GLN A 181 -4.52 -4.74 0.52
CA GLN A 181 -3.63 -4.16 1.52
C GLN A 181 -4.41 -3.59 2.72
N LEU A 182 -5.52 -2.90 2.47
CA LEU A 182 -6.38 -2.34 3.51
C LEU A 182 -7.09 -3.45 4.28
N THR A 183 -7.56 -4.50 3.60
CA THR A 183 -8.15 -5.70 4.21
C THR A 183 -7.14 -6.43 5.10
N ALA A 184 -5.93 -6.69 4.59
CA ALA A 184 -4.90 -7.36 5.38
C ALA A 184 -4.49 -6.53 6.62
N LYS A 185 -4.43 -5.20 6.50
CA LYS A 185 -4.15 -4.31 7.64
C LYS A 185 -5.31 -4.25 8.65
N LEU A 186 -6.56 -4.26 8.18
CA LEU A 186 -7.73 -4.31 9.06
C LEU A 186 -7.77 -5.62 9.85
N ILE A 187 -7.56 -6.76 9.18
CA ILE A 187 -7.52 -8.09 9.84
C ILE A 187 -6.38 -8.19 10.86
N ASP A 188 -5.20 -7.61 10.56
CA ASP A 188 -4.07 -7.53 11.49
C ASP A 188 -4.45 -6.81 12.80
N GLU A 189 -5.06 -5.63 12.70
CA GLU A 189 -5.53 -4.87 13.86
C GLU A 189 -6.66 -5.59 14.63
N MET A 190 -7.58 -6.28 13.94
CA MET A 190 -8.60 -7.12 14.59
C MET A 190 -8.00 -8.31 15.34
N VAL A 191 -6.87 -8.86 14.88
CA VAL A 191 -6.10 -9.89 15.60
C VAL A 191 -5.34 -9.28 16.78
N ALA A 192 -4.77 -8.08 16.63
CA ALA A 192 -4.10 -7.35 17.72
C ALA A 192 -5.06 -7.01 18.87
N LEU A 193 -6.29 -6.59 18.55
CA LEU A 193 -7.40 -6.37 19.49
C LEU A 193 -7.99 -7.68 20.06
N LYS A 194 -7.55 -8.85 19.58
CA LYS A 194 -8.00 -10.19 19.99
C LYS A 194 -9.47 -10.49 19.69
N TRP A 195 -10.07 -9.78 18.74
CA TRP A 195 -11.39 -10.12 18.21
C TRP A 195 -11.32 -11.42 17.41
N VAL A 196 -10.21 -11.59 16.69
CA VAL A 196 -9.99 -12.71 15.77
C VAL A 196 -8.87 -13.62 16.30
N SER A 197 -9.13 -14.93 16.34
CA SER A 197 -8.09 -15.91 16.63
C SER A 197 -7.43 -16.40 15.34
N ALA A 198 -6.17 -16.82 15.41
CA ALA A 198 -5.48 -17.43 14.27
C ALA A 198 -6.21 -18.68 13.75
N HIS A 199 -6.91 -19.43 14.62
CA HIS A 199 -7.74 -20.57 14.24
C HIS A 199 -8.92 -20.14 13.38
N THR A 200 -9.67 -19.14 13.84
CA THR A 200 -10.81 -18.56 13.12
C THR A 200 -10.40 -18.07 11.73
N LEU A 201 -9.25 -17.38 11.63
CA LEU A 201 -8.75 -16.92 10.33
C LEU A 201 -8.34 -18.09 9.42
N THR A 202 -7.78 -19.18 9.95
CA THR A 202 -7.50 -20.37 9.14
C THR A 202 -8.76 -21.07 8.65
N GLU A 203 -9.81 -21.15 9.47
CA GLU A 203 -11.10 -21.70 9.07
C GLU A 203 -11.75 -20.85 7.97
N VAL A 204 -11.66 -19.51 8.06
CA VAL A 204 -12.15 -18.61 7.01
C VAL A 204 -11.38 -18.81 5.70
N ILE A 205 -10.06 -18.97 5.75
CA ILE A 205 -9.25 -19.26 4.56
C ILE A 205 -9.64 -20.62 3.96
N GLU A 206 -9.83 -21.66 4.78
CA GLU A 206 -10.28 -22.99 4.30
C GLU A 206 -11.67 -22.95 3.64
N ASP A 207 -12.63 -22.25 4.24
CA ASP A 207 -14.00 -22.11 3.72
C ASP A 207 -14.04 -21.31 2.40
N ILE A 208 -13.28 -20.21 2.32
CA ILE A 208 -13.19 -19.42 1.09
C ILE A 208 -12.50 -20.23 -0.01
N VAL A 209 -11.38 -20.92 0.30
CA VAL A 209 -10.69 -21.81 -0.65
C VAL A 209 -11.60 -22.95 -1.11
N GLY A 210 -12.42 -23.51 -0.22
CA GLY A 210 -13.41 -24.54 -0.55
C GLY A 210 -14.56 -24.05 -1.43
N SER A 211 -14.83 -22.75 -1.45
CA SER A 211 -15.89 -22.11 -2.26
C SER A 211 -15.38 -21.33 -3.49
N VAL A 212 -14.08 -21.41 -3.80
CA VAL A 212 -13.44 -20.73 -4.96
C VAL A 212 -14.13 -21.05 -6.29
N ASP A 213 -14.59 -22.29 -6.52
CA ASP A 213 -15.24 -22.64 -7.80
C ASP A 213 -16.57 -21.91 -8.03
N ASP A 214 -17.29 -21.57 -6.96
CA ASP A 214 -18.53 -20.80 -7.05
C ASP A 214 -18.21 -19.30 -7.16
N LEU A 215 -17.35 -18.78 -6.26
CA LEU A 215 -16.93 -17.38 -6.26
C LEU A 215 -16.22 -16.96 -7.57
N SER A 216 -15.49 -17.87 -8.22
CA SER A 216 -14.77 -17.59 -9.48
C SER A 216 -15.68 -17.42 -10.71
N LYS A 217 -16.97 -17.74 -10.59
CA LYS A 217 -17.98 -17.43 -11.63
C LYS A 217 -18.27 -15.94 -11.70
N ASP A 218 -18.26 -15.28 -10.54
CA ASP A 218 -18.58 -13.87 -10.38
C ASP A 218 -17.32 -12.99 -10.40
N VAL A 219 -16.20 -13.48 -9.86
CA VAL A 219 -14.92 -12.75 -9.77
C VAL A 219 -13.85 -13.31 -10.72
N PRO A 220 -13.56 -12.66 -11.87
CA PRO A 220 -12.46 -13.07 -12.73
C PRO A 220 -11.11 -12.85 -12.03
N LYS A 221 -10.19 -13.81 -12.19
CA LYS A 221 -8.87 -13.87 -11.52
C LYS A 221 -8.91 -14.03 -9.98
N LEU A 222 -10.02 -14.50 -9.41
CA LEU A 222 -10.16 -14.78 -7.96
C LEU A 222 -8.97 -15.54 -7.35
N CYS A 223 -8.45 -16.55 -8.04
CA CYS A 223 -7.31 -17.34 -7.56
C CYS A 223 -6.06 -16.47 -7.34
N ASP A 224 -5.77 -15.55 -8.27
CA ASP A 224 -4.61 -14.67 -8.20
C ASP A 224 -4.76 -13.65 -7.06
N THR A 225 -5.93 -13.06 -6.90
CA THR A 225 -6.22 -12.07 -5.84
C THR A 225 -6.23 -12.72 -4.46
N LEU A 226 -6.79 -13.94 -4.33
CA LEU A 226 -6.77 -14.71 -3.09
C LEU A 226 -5.35 -15.12 -2.70
N ALA A 227 -4.53 -15.56 -3.65
CA ALA A 227 -3.11 -15.87 -3.40
C ALA A 227 -2.33 -14.64 -2.91
N VAL A 228 -2.58 -13.46 -3.50
CA VAL A 228 -1.98 -12.17 -3.07
C VAL A 228 -2.47 -11.76 -1.68
N LEU A 229 -3.76 -11.94 -1.36
CA LEU A 229 -4.30 -11.63 -0.04
C LEU A 229 -3.69 -12.54 1.05
N ILE A 230 -3.64 -13.85 0.81
CA ILE A 230 -3.00 -14.81 1.73
C ILE A 230 -1.53 -14.43 1.92
N ALA A 231 -0.80 -14.09 0.86
CA ALA A 231 0.59 -13.63 0.97
C ALA A 231 0.74 -12.32 1.76
N LYS A 232 -0.22 -11.37 1.66
CA LYS A 232 -0.24 -10.16 2.52
C LYS A 232 -0.53 -10.48 3.98
N LEU A 233 -1.41 -11.43 4.29
CA LEU A 233 -1.62 -11.90 5.67
C LEU A 233 -0.36 -12.56 6.27
N VAL A 234 0.51 -13.16 5.44
CA VAL A 234 1.84 -13.62 5.87
C VAL A 234 2.81 -12.47 6.09
N GLU A 235 2.84 -11.48 5.19
CA GLU A 235 3.72 -10.31 5.32
C GLU A 235 3.48 -9.53 6.62
N GLN A 236 2.22 -9.43 7.04
CA GLN A 236 1.82 -8.81 8.31
C GLN A 236 2.01 -9.74 9.54
N ASN A 237 2.42 -11.00 9.34
CA ASN A 237 2.56 -12.05 10.38
C ASN A 237 1.26 -12.50 11.04
N VAL A 238 0.09 -12.16 10.47
CA VAL A 238 -1.23 -12.61 10.92
C VAL A 238 -1.39 -14.13 10.72
N VAL A 239 -0.87 -14.64 9.59
CA VAL A 239 -0.84 -16.08 9.26
C VAL A 239 0.60 -16.50 9.05
N THR A 240 1.02 -17.65 9.61
CA THR A 240 2.39 -18.15 9.39
C THR A 240 2.50 -18.98 8.11
N SER A 241 3.66 -18.94 7.46
CA SER A 241 3.94 -19.77 6.27
C SER A 241 3.81 -21.28 6.55
N ASN A 242 4.06 -21.72 7.79
CA ASN A 242 3.84 -23.10 8.23
C ASN A 242 2.38 -23.53 8.15
N VAL A 243 1.46 -22.63 8.54
CA VAL A 243 0.01 -22.86 8.46
C VAL A 243 -0.41 -23.00 6.99
N ILE A 244 0.03 -22.11 6.11
CA ILE A 244 -0.30 -22.19 4.68
C ILE A 244 0.30 -23.45 4.04
N SER A 245 1.50 -23.85 4.44
CA SER A 245 2.11 -25.12 4.00
C SER A 245 1.31 -26.35 4.46
N PHE A 246 0.72 -26.30 5.66
CA PHE A 246 -0.19 -27.32 6.15
C PHE A 246 -1.52 -27.33 5.38
N LEU A 247 -2.11 -26.16 5.08
CA LEU A 247 -3.30 -26.03 4.23
C LEU A 247 -3.05 -26.55 2.81
N ALA A 248 -1.88 -26.25 2.23
CA ALA A 248 -1.45 -26.77 0.93
C ALA A 248 -1.33 -28.30 0.95
N TYR A 249 -0.74 -28.88 2.00
CA TYR A 249 -0.64 -30.33 2.17
C TYR A 249 -2.02 -30.99 2.34
N LYS A 250 -2.91 -30.41 3.16
CA LYS A 250 -4.31 -30.86 3.33
C LYS A 250 -5.09 -30.85 2.00
N ASN A 251 -4.74 -29.94 1.08
CA ASN A 251 -5.34 -29.84 -0.25
C ASN A 251 -4.47 -30.46 -1.38
N SER A 252 -3.47 -31.28 -1.06
CA SER A 252 -2.55 -31.88 -2.05
C SER A 252 -3.25 -32.77 -3.08
N ASP A 253 -4.33 -33.45 -2.67
CA ASP A 253 -5.17 -34.27 -3.54
C ASP A 253 -6.38 -33.49 -4.13
N GLY A 254 -6.46 -32.19 -3.84
CA GLY A 254 -7.53 -31.30 -4.29
C GLY A 254 -7.40 -30.86 -5.76
N LYS A 255 -8.22 -29.88 -6.13
CA LYS A 255 -8.24 -29.28 -7.47
C LYS A 255 -6.98 -28.46 -7.73
N GLU A 256 -6.53 -28.43 -8.98
CA GLU A 256 -5.31 -27.71 -9.37
C GLU A 256 -5.39 -26.20 -9.06
N SER A 257 -6.56 -25.58 -9.24
CA SER A 257 -6.78 -24.17 -8.87
C SER A 257 -6.45 -23.88 -7.40
N VAL A 258 -6.81 -24.78 -6.48
CA VAL A 258 -6.55 -24.65 -5.05
C VAL A 258 -5.06 -24.82 -4.74
N LYS A 259 -4.38 -25.76 -5.41
CA LYS A 259 -2.93 -25.95 -5.27
C LYS A 259 -2.17 -24.71 -5.75
N ASN A 260 -2.58 -24.14 -6.88
CA ASN A 260 -1.99 -22.93 -7.44
C ASN A 260 -2.14 -21.74 -6.49
N ILE A 261 -3.32 -21.53 -5.87
CA ILE A 261 -3.52 -20.48 -4.86
C ILE A 261 -2.49 -20.57 -3.74
N PHE A 262 -2.28 -21.75 -3.15
CA PHE A 262 -1.32 -21.91 -2.06
C PHE A 262 0.14 -21.84 -2.53
N ALA A 263 0.47 -22.40 -3.70
CA ALA A 263 1.81 -22.32 -4.28
C ALA A 263 2.21 -20.87 -4.57
N ASP A 264 1.32 -20.11 -5.20
CA ASP A 264 1.51 -18.69 -5.50
C ASP A 264 1.55 -17.83 -4.22
N ALA A 265 0.69 -18.11 -3.23
CA ALA A 265 0.73 -17.42 -1.94
C ALA A 265 2.09 -17.60 -1.23
N ILE A 266 2.63 -18.83 -1.22
CA ILE A 266 3.97 -19.12 -0.68
C ILE A 266 5.04 -18.42 -1.52
N ALA A 267 4.93 -18.43 -2.86
CA ALA A 267 5.88 -17.78 -3.75
C ALA A 267 5.92 -16.25 -3.53
N PHE A 268 4.78 -15.58 -3.38
CA PHE A 268 4.72 -14.13 -3.12
C PHE A 268 5.12 -13.79 -1.69
N ALA A 269 4.75 -14.58 -0.69
CA ALA A 269 5.19 -14.38 0.70
C ALA A 269 6.72 -14.45 0.84
N ASN A 270 7.38 -15.36 0.13
CA ASN A 270 8.83 -15.44 0.08
C ASN A 270 9.49 -14.34 -0.79
N ASN A 271 8.74 -13.73 -1.72
CA ASN A 271 9.24 -12.73 -2.67
C ASN A 271 8.49 -11.40 -2.53
N ARG A 272 8.80 -10.65 -1.46
CA ARG A 272 8.18 -9.35 -1.14
C ARG A 272 8.16 -8.34 -2.30
N HIS A 273 9.14 -8.41 -3.21
CA HIS A 273 9.18 -7.56 -4.41
C HIS A 273 8.06 -7.89 -5.41
N LEU A 274 7.74 -9.17 -5.64
CA LEU A 274 6.62 -9.60 -6.47
C LEU A 274 5.28 -9.24 -5.81
N LEU A 275 5.19 -9.44 -4.49
CA LEU A 275 4.00 -9.13 -3.70
C LEU A 275 3.64 -7.64 -3.75
N ASN A 276 4.64 -6.75 -3.65
CA ASN A 276 4.44 -5.31 -3.79
C ASN A 276 4.14 -4.87 -5.24
N GLY A 277 4.58 -5.63 -6.24
CA GLY A 277 4.19 -5.42 -7.63
C GLY A 277 2.72 -5.78 -7.90
N LYS A 278 2.17 -6.79 -7.21
CA LYS A 278 0.76 -7.21 -7.34
C LYS A 278 -0.21 -6.42 -6.44
N CYS A 279 0.24 -5.96 -5.28
CA CYS A 279 -0.60 -5.23 -4.33
C CYS A 279 -0.16 -3.75 -4.27
N VAL A 280 -0.69 -2.97 -5.21
CA VAL A 280 -0.38 -1.55 -5.40
C VAL A 280 -1.22 -0.71 -4.41
N PRO A 281 -0.62 0.20 -3.62
CA PRO A 281 -1.37 1.16 -2.81
C PRO A 281 -2.24 2.06 -3.70
N SER A 282 -3.53 2.16 -3.39
CA SER A 282 -4.55 2.86 -4.17
C SER A 282 -5.48 3.67 -3.26
N GLY A 283 -6.17 4.66 -3.83
CA GLY A 283 -7.15 5.50 -3.14
C GLY A 283 -6.60 6.85 -2.66
N GLY A 284 -7.52 7.79 -2.45
CA GLY A 284 -7.20 9.18 -2.09
C GLY A 284 -6.63 9.39 -0.68
N HIS A 285 -6.68 8.37 0.18
CA HIS A 285 -6.07 8.37 1.52
C HIS A 285 -4.55 8.08 1.48
N GLN A 286 -4.00 7.66 0.33
CA GLN A 286 -2.56 7.46 0.16
C GLN A 286 -1.80 8.79 0.11
N SER A 287 -0.55 8.81 0.57
CA SER A 287 0.27 10.02 0.48
C SER A 287 0.59 10.37 -0.98
N LEU A 288 0.74 11.67 -1.25
CA LEU A 288 1.07 12.17 -2.58
C LEU A 288 2.40 11.59 -3.10
N ASP A 289 3.36 11.32 -2.22
CA ASP A 289 4.65 10.70 -2.58
C ASP A 289 4.49 9.25 -3.05
N VAL A 290 3.61 8.46 -2.40
CA VAL A 290 3.31 7.08 -2.80
C VAL A 290 2.61 7.08 -4.16
N LEU A 291 1.58 7.90 -4.34
CA LEU A 291 0.87 8.02 -5.62
C LEU A 291 1.79 8.53 -6.74
N SER A 292 2.62 9.54 -6.45
CA SER A 292 3.65 10.07 -7.37
C SER A 292 4.66 8.98 -7.77
N ALA A 293 5.05 8.09 -6.85
CA ALA A 293 5.93 6.96 -7.15
C ALA A 293 5.24 5.89 -8.03
N GLN A 294 3.95 5.61 -7.82
CA GLN A 294 3.20 4.67 -8.66
C GLN A 294 3.04 5.18 -10.10
N PHE A 295 2.74 6.46 -10.29
CA PHE A 295 2.70 7.06 -11.63
C PHE A 295 4.07 6.94 -12.36
N LYS A 296 5.19 7.17 -11.66
CA LYS A 296 6.54 6.97 -12.23
C LYS A 296 6.81 5.51 -12.59
N LEU A 297 6.28 4.55 -11.83
CA LEU A 297 6.42 3.12 -12.10
C LEU A 297 5.66 2.75 -13.38
N ILE A 298 4.36 3.09 -13.47
CA ILE A 298 3.51 2.83 -14.64
C ILE A 298 4.14 3.42 -15.92
N LEU A 299 4.63 4.66 -15.85
CA LEU A 299 5.30 5.31 -17.00
C LEU A 299 6.59 4.59 -17.42
N LYS A 300 7.42 4.13 -16.46
CA LYS A 300 8.66 3.39 -16.76
C LYS A 300 8.39 2.01 -17.35
N GLU A 301 7.41 1.29 -16.80
CA GLU A 301 6.96 0.00 -17.34
C GLU A 301 6.44 0.19 -18.77
N TYR A 302 5.59 1.19 -19.02
CA TYR A 302 5.10 1.50 -20.36
C TYR A 302 6.22 1.82 -21.36
N VAL A 303 7.24 2.57 -20.96
CA VAL A 303 8.40 2.85 -21.85
C VAL A 303 9.17 1.57 -22.22
N GLN A 304 9.11 0.52 -21.39
CA GLN A 304 9.73 -0.78 -21.66
C GLN A 304 8.84 -1.76 -22.42
N SER A 305 7.54 -1.82 -22.11
CA SER A 305 6.58 -2.77 -22.70
C SER A 305 5.87 -2.24 -23.94
N ASN A 306 5.69 -0.92 -24.03
CA ASN A 306 4.80 -0.22 -24.96
C ASN A 306 3.32 -0.67 -24.88
N ASP A 307 2.91 -1.30 -23.78
CA ASP A 307 1.55 -1.81 -23.55
C ASP A 307 0.62 -0.72 -22.97
N GLN A 308 -0.26 -0.20 -23.82
CA GLN A 308 -1.22 0.84 -23.46
C GLN A 308 -2.37 0.32 -22.58
N GLU A 309 -2.78 -0.94 -22.73
CA GLU A 309 -3.91 -1.51 -21.99
C GLU A 309 -3.52 -1.78 -20.54
N THR A 310 -2.32 -2.33 -20.31
CA THR A 310 -1.78 -2.49 -18.95
C THR A 310 -1.56 -1.12 -18.28
N ALA A 311 -1.02 -0.13 -19.00
CA ALA A 311 -0.78 1.20 -18.43
C ALA A 311 -2.09 1.92 -18.03
N GLU A 312 -3.14 1.81 -18.85
CA GLU A 312 -4.48 2.31 -18.53
C GLU A 312 -5.08 1.61 -17.33
N LEU A 313 -5.08 0.27 -17.32
CA LEU A 313 -5.66 -0.53 -16.26
C LEU A 313 -5.04 -0.15 -14.91
N ARG A 314 -3.71 -0.09 -14.82
CA ARG A 314 -3.01 0.30 -13.58
C ARG A 314 -3.27 1.76 -13.19
N LEU A 315 -3.45 2.68 -14.15
CA LEU A 315 -3.81 4.07 -13.85
C LEU A 315 -5.24 4.15 -13.28
N SER A 316 -6.18 3.38 -13.81
CA SER A 316 -7.57 3.34 -13.33
C SER A 316 -7.68 2.72 -11.93
N GLU A 317 -6.87 1.70 -11.63
CA GLU A 317 -6.81 1.00 -10.34
C GLU A 317 -6.42 1.92 -9.17
N LEU A 318 -5.65 3.00 -9.43
CA LEU A 318 -5.24 3.96 -8.40
C LEU A 318 -6.39 4.84 -7.87
N LYS A 319 -7.55 4.89 -8.57
CA LYS A 319 -8.79 5.58 -8.14
C LYS A 319 -8.62 7.06 -7.72
N VAL A 320 -7.65 7.79 -8.30
CA VAL A 320 -7.35 9.21 -8.00
C VAL A 320 -7.45 10.16 -9.20
N PRO A 321 -8.60 10.22 -9.92
CA PRO A 321 -8.72 10.92 -11.21
C PRO A 321 -8.33 12.41 -11.14
N HIS A 322 -8.62 13.10 -10.04
CA HIS A 322 -8.26 14.51 -9.87
C HIS A 322 -6.75 14.76 -9.71
N PHE A 323 -5.95 13.73 -9.41
CA PHE A 323 -4.50 13.81 -9.31
C PHE A 323 -3.78 13.35 -10.60
N ASN A 324 -4.49 12.91 -11.64
CA ASN A 324 -3.91 12.46 -12.92
C ASN A 324 -3.10 13.56 -13.65
N HIS A 325 -3.19 14.83 -13.24
CA HIS A 325 -2.28 15.89 -13.70
C HIS A 325 -0.82 15.69 -13.26
N GLU A 326 -0.58 14.86 -12.24
CA GLU A 326 0.77 14.42 -11.85
C GLU A 326 1.30 13.39 -12.85
N PHE A 327 0.49 12.43 -13.28
CA PHE A 327 0.85 11.47 -14.33
C PHE A 327 1.26 12.18 -15.64
N VAL A 328 0.48 13.19 -16.08
CA VAL A 328 0.83 14.02 -17.27
C VAL A 328 2.12 14.80 -17.07
N TYR A 329 2.27 15.45 -15.91
CA TYR A 329 3.49 16.20 -15.58
C TYR A 329 4.74 15.29 -15.62
N GLN A 330 4.66 14.12 -15.00
CA GLN A 330 5.74 13.14 -14.98
C GLN A 330 6.03 12.53 -16.35
N ALA A 331 5.00 12.26 -17.17
CA ALA A 331 5.19 11.81 -18.54
C ALA A 331 5.97 12.85 -19.36
N GLY A 332 5.68 14.14 -19.16
CA GLY A 332 6.46 15.25 -19.72
C GLY A 332 7.91 15.24 -19.24
N ILE A 333 8.15 15.21 -17.92
CA ILE A 333 9.52 15.16 -17.36
C ILE A 333 10.29 13.95 -17.91
N LEU A 334 9.71 12.75 -17.90
CA LEU A 334 10.32 11.54 -18.41
C LEU A 334 10.62 11.63 -19.92
N ALA A 335 9.72 12.22 -20.72
CA ALA A 335 9.92 12.44 -22.15
C ALA A 335 11.13 13.35 -22.42
N LEU A 336 11.33 14.39 -21.59
CA LEU A 336 12.46 15.31 -21.67
C LEU A 336 13.77 14.65 -21.21
N GLU A 337 13.76 13.97 -20.05
CA GLU A 337 14.93 13.29 -19.46
C GLU A 337 15.49 12.17 -20.35
N GLN A 338 14.63 11.40 -21.02
CA GLN A 338 15.07 10.28 -21.86
C GLN A 338 15.77 10.73 -23.15
N MET A 339 15.58 12.00 -23.57
CA MET A 339 16.17 12.58 -24.79
C MET A 339 16.07 11.65 -26.02
N HIS A 340 14.92 10.99 -26.21
CA HIS A 340 14.75 9.99 -27.26
C HIS A 340 13.42 10.17 -28.00
N ASP A 341 13.50 10.33 -29.32
CA ASP A 341 12.34 10.72 -30.13
C ASP A 341 11.21 9.67 -30.10
N ASN A 342 11.54 8.38 -30.16
CA ASN A 342 10.57 7.28 -30.05
C ASN A 342 9.86 7.27 -28.68
N VAL A 343 10.58 7.51 -27.57
CA VAL A 343 10.00 7.58 -26.22
C VAL A 343 9.03 8.77 -26.12
N MET A 344 9.40 9.93 -26.66
CA MET A 344 8.50 11.07 -26.82
C MET A 344 7.31 10.80 -27.77
N GLY A 345 7.43 9.84 -28.69
CA GLY A 345 6.32 9.37 -29.51
C GLY A 345 5.35 8.53 -28.70
N ASN A 346 5.86 7.47 -28.07
CA ASN A 346 5.07 6.50 -27.33
C ASN A 346 4.31 7.15 -26.17
N LEU A 347 4.98 7.98 -25.36
CA LEU A 347 4.33 8.69 -24.25
C LEU A 347 3.21 9.63 -24.73
N ALA A 348 3.37 10.29 -25.89
CA ALA A 348 2.31 11.12 -26.46
C ALA A 348 1.12 10.28 -26.98
N THR A 349 1.38 9.09 -27.53
CA THR A 349 0.31 8.15 -27.92
C THR A 349 -0.42 7.53 -26.73
N LEU A 350 0.28 7.27 -25.61
CA LEU A 350 -0.34 6.82 -24.37
C LEU A 350 -1.29 7.89 -23.82
N LEU A 351 -0.82 9.13 -23.67
CA LEU A 351 -1.66 10.21 -23.15
C LEU A 351 -2.87 10.49 -24.06
N LYS A 352 -2.72 10.35 -25.39
CA LYS A 352 -3.83 10.38 -26.33
C LYS A 352 -4.83 9.24 -26.08
N ALA A 353 -4.37 8.00 -25.97
CA ALA A 353 -5.25 6.85 -25.72
C ALA A 353 -6.02 6.95 -24.38
N LEU A 354 -5.37 7.46 -23.33
CA LEU A 354 -6.00 7.69 -22.02
C LEU A 354 -7.01 8.84 -22.05
N SER A 355 -6.78 9.87 -22.88
CA SER A 355 -7.72 10.97 -23.13
C SER A 355 -8.94 10.47 -23.91
N ASP A 356 -8.74 9.72 -24.99
CA ASP A 356 -9.82 9.18 -25.84
C ASP A 356 -10.75 8.22 -25.09
N LYS A 357 -10.23 7.49 -24.10
CA LYS A 357 -11.02 6.59 -23.23
C LYS A 357 -11.63 7.29 -22.01
N GLY A 358 -11.35 8.58 -21.79
CA GLY A 358 -11.87 9.37 -20.66
C GLY A 358 -11.17 9.14 -19.31
N THR A 359 -10.21 8.20 -19.24
CA THR A 359 -9.36 7.93 -18.06
C THR A 359 -8.52 9.14 -17.67
N LEU A 360 -8.21 10.02 -18.63
CA LEU A 360 -7.49 11.27 -18.43
C LEU A 360 -8.33 12.48 -18.89
N LEU A 361 -8.78 13.28 -17.92
CA LEU A 361 -9.57 14.49 -18.11
C LEU A 361 -8.75 15.64 -18.74
N ASP A 362 -9.35 16.41 -19.65
CA ASP A 362 -8.74 17.59 -20.28
C ASP A 362 -8.16 18.59 -19.27
N SER A 363 -8.86 18.81 -18.15
CA SER A 363 -8.39 19.68 -17.07
C SER A 363 -7.10 19.17 -16.40
N CYS A 364 -6.89 17.85 -16.35
CA CYS A 364 -5.65 17.24 -15.89
C CYS A 364 -4.53 17.35 -16.93
N ILE A 365 -4.86 17.27 -18.22
CA ILE A 365 -3.91 17.48 -19.33
C ILE A 365 -3.37 18.91 -19.27
N VAL A 366 -4.26 19.91 -19.31
CA VAL A 366 -3.90 21.34 -19.22
C VAL A 366 -3.03 21.59 -17.98
N LYS A 367 -3.50 21.19 -16.79
CA LYS A 367 -2.76 21.39 -15.53
C LYS A 367 -1.40 20.68 -15.51
N GLY A 368 -1.27 19.51 -16.14
CA GLY A 368 0.00 18.79 -16.27
C GLY A 368 1.03 19.53 -17.12
N PHE A 369 0.62 20.04 -18.29
CA PHE A 369 1.48 20.85 -19.16
C PHE A 369 1.83 22.21 -18.54
N THR A 370 0.88 22.92 -17.93
CA THR A 370 1.16 24.19 -17.23
C THR A 370 2.20 24.01 -16.12
N ARG A 371 2.15 22.89 -15.37
CA ARG A 371 3.17 22.55 -14.37
C ARG A 371 4.53 22.25 -14.99
N LEU A 372 4.58 21.52 -16.11
CA LEU A 372 5.82 21.27 -16.83
C LEU A 372 6.47 22.59 -17.26
N TYR A 373 5.69 23.50 -17.88
CA TYR A 373 6.16 24.80 -18.35
C TYR A 373 6.73 25.68 -17.23
N ALA A 374 6.11 25.67 -16.05
CA ALA A 374 6.58 26.42 -14.89
C ALA A 374 7.96 25.96 -14.39
N VAL A 375 8.29 24.67 -14.53
CA VAL A 375 9.55 24.07 -14.04
C VAL A 375 10.66 24.08 -15.11
N LEU A 376 10.38 24.42 -16.38
CA LEU A 376 11.39 24.41 -17.46
C LEU A 376 12.62 25.29 -17.18
N ALA A 377 12.46 26.39 -16.44
CA ALA A 377 13.58 27.27 -16.09
C ALA A 377 14.56 26.63 -15.10
N ASP A 378 14.03 25.87 -14.13
CA ASP A 378 14.85 25.12 -13.17
C ASP A 378 15.44 23.87 -13.84
N LEU A 379 14.63 23.14 -14.61
CA LEU A 379 15.08 21.97 -15.39
C LEU A 379 16.20 22.32 -16.38
N TYR A 380 16.26 23.54 -16.90
CA TYR A 380 17.35 24.00 -17.76
C TYR A 380 18.73 24.02 -17.08
N LEU A 381 18.79 24.10 -15.74
CA LEU A 381 20.04 24.08 -14.98
C LEU A 381 20.73 22.70 -15.09
N ASP A 382 19.94 21.63 -15.03
CA ASP A 382 20.42 20.23 -15.11
C ASP A 382 20.37 19.66 -16.54
N LEU A 383 19.39 20.09 -17.33
CA LEU A 383 19.15 19.68 -18.73
C LEU A 383 19.22 20.89 -19.66
N PRO A 384 20.40 21.27 -20.19
CA PRO A 384 20.61 22.52 -20.95
C PRO A 384 19.92 22.63 -22.32
N ALA A 385 18.97 21.73 -22.63
CA ALA A 385 18.10 21.76 -23.79
C ALA A 385 16.61 21.58 -23.43
N ALA A 386 16.24 21.71 -22.15
CA ALA A 386 14.87 21.55 -21.64
C ALA A 386 13.82 22.28 -22.50
N PHE A 387 14.07 23.54 -22.88
CA PHE A 387 13.16 24.32 -23.74
C PHE A 387 12.98 23.74 -25.15
N ALA A 388 14.06 23.27 -25.80
CA ALA A 388 13.98 22.69 -27.14
C ALA A 388 13.29 21.31 -27.12
N LEU A 389 13.57 20.50 -26.09
CA LEU A 389 12.93 19.21 -25.86
C LEU A 389 11.43 19.38 -25.52
N ALA A 390 11.08 20.40 -24.72
CA ALA A 390 9.70 20.77 -24.43
C ALA A 390 8.93 21.16 -25.70
N GLN A 391 9.50 22.00 -26.57
CA GLN A 391 8.87 22.35 -27.86
C GLN A 391 8.64 21.12 -28.75
N LEU A 392 9.61 20.20 -28.82
CA LEU A 392 9.48 18.96 -29.59
C LEU A 392 8.38 18.06 -29.01
N TRP A 393 8.33 17.90 -27.68
CA TRP A 393 7.30 17.15 -26.97
C TRP A 393 5.90 17.74 -27.17
N VAL A 394 5.76 19.06 -27.06
CA VAL A 394 4.51 19.79 -27.33
C VAL A 394 4.07 19.61 -28.78
N LYS A 395 5.00 19.72 -29.75
CA LYS A 395 4.70 19.48 -31.18
C LYS A 395 4.23 18.05 -31.45
N LYS A 396 4.82 17.04 -30.79
CA LYS A 396 4.35 15.64 -30.86
C LYS A 396 2.96 15.48 -30.24
N SER A 397 2.72 16.12 -29.10
CA SER A 397 1.45 16.07 -28.38
C SER A 397 0.31 16.74 -29.16
N LEU A 398 0.58 17.87 -29.80
CA LEU A 398 -0.34 18.55 -30.72
C LEU A 398 -0.64 17.67 -31.93
N LYS A 399 0.39 17.04 -32.53
CA LYS A 399 0.21 16.08 -33.64
C LYS A 399 -0.62 14.86 -33.24
N ALA A 400 -0.53 14.41 -31.99
CA ALA A 400 -1.36 13.32 -31.46
C ALA A 400 -2.81 13.75 -31.17
N GLY A 401 -3.09 15.06 -31.05
CA GLY A 401 -4.46 15.59 -30.97
C GLY A 401 -5.13 15.41 -29.60
N TYR A 402 -4.39 15.61 -28.50
CA TYR A 402 -4.94 15.67 -27.13
C TYR A 402 -4.63 16.99 -26.39
N ILE A 403 -4.00 17.97 -27.07
CA ILE A 403 -3.77 19.32 -26.54
C ILE A 403 -4.28 20.38 -27.53
N SER A 404 -4.69 21.54 -27.01
CA SER A 404 -5.12 22.68 -27.83
C SER A 404 -3.94 23.47 -28.40
N ASN A 405 -4.19 24.23 -29.47
CA ASN A 405 -3.21 25.17 -30.02
C ASN A 405 -2.83 26.28 -29.01
N GLU A 406 -3.76 26.67 -28.15
CA GLU A 406 -3.55 27.65 -27.08
C GLU A 406 -2.51 27.13 -26.08
N LEU A 407 -2.74 25.93 -25.51
CA LEU A 407 -1.81 25.29 -24.58
C LEU A 407 -0.42 25.01 -25.20
N ALA A 408 -0.37 24.77 -26.50
CA ALA A 408 0.90 24.64 -27.23
C ALA A 408 1.62 25.98 -27.42
N SER A 409 0.88 27.08 -27.59
CA SER A 409 1.44 28.43 -27.71
C SER A 409 1.99 28.99 -26.39
N ASP A 410 1.47 28.52 -25.26
CA ASP A 410 1.98 28.85 -23.92
C ASP A 410 3.36 28.24 -23.60
N CYS A 411 3.85 27.30 -24.42
CA CYS A 411 5.13 26.62 -24.19
C CYS A 411 6.31 27.62 -24.21
N PRO A 412 7.04 27.82 -23.10
CA PRO A 412 8.15 28.76 -23.05
C PRO A 412 9.24 28.44 -24.07
N THR A 413 9.68 29.44 -24.84
CA THR A 413 10.71 29.26 -25.88
C THR A 413 12.14 29.34 -25.34
N GLY A 414 12.31 29.56 -24.04
CA GLY A 414 13.57 30.02 -23.45
C GLY A 414 13.80 31.51 -23.71
N ASN A 415 14.54 32.16 -22.82
CA ASN A 415 14.87 33.57 -22.96
C ASN A 415 16.00 33.75 -23.98
N ILE A 416 15.97 34.81 -24.80
CA ILE A 416 16.79 35.02 -26.03
C ILE A 416 18.33 35.00 -25.80
N ARG A 417 18.79 34.95 -24.55
CA ARG A 417 20.21 34.81 -24.16
C ARG A 417 20.70 33.36 -23.97
N SER A 418 19.80 32.38 -23.84
CA SER A 418 20.17 30.98 -23.98
C SER A 418 20.41 30.72 -25.47
N ARG A 419 21.62 30.27 -25.85
CA ARG A 419 21.92 29.98 -27.27
C ARG A 419 20.87 29.03 -27.84
N SER A 420 20.41 29.28 -29.05
CA SER A 420 19.40 28.46 -29.72
C SER A 420 20.00 27.09 -30.06
N ARG A 421 19.90 26.15 -29.12
CA ARG A 421 20.46 24.80 -29.29
C ARG A 421 19.56 23.97 -30.19
N THR A 422 20.01 23.73 -31.41
CA THR A 422 19.34 22.83 -32.34
C THR A 422 19.46 21.39 -31.87
N LEU A 423 18.34 20.68 -31.82
CA LEU A 423 18.32 19.23 -31.57
C LEU A 423 18.64 18.49 -32.87
N SER A 424 19.65 17.61 -32.83
CA SER A 424 19.91 16.64 -33.88
C SER A 424 19.46 15.25 -33.43
N GLN A 425 18.82 14.51 -34.34
CA GLN A 425 18.39 13.13 -34.11
C GLN A 425 19.42 12.16 -34.71
N GLY A 426 19.93 11.24 -33.88
CA GLY A 426 20.77 10.12 -34.33
C GLY A 426 19.97 9.06 -35.09
N PRO A 427 20.63 8.16 -35.83
CA PRO A 427 19.96 7.07 -36.58
C PRO A 427 19.23 6.07 -35.67
N ASP A 428 19.61 6.02 -34.40
CA ASP A 428 19.01 5.29 -33.28
C ASP A 428 17.81 6.04 -32.65
N GLY A 429 17.50 7.26 -33.09
CA GLY A 429 16.41 8.08 -32.58
C GLY A 429 16.73 8.83 -31.29
N LYS A 430 17.97 8.73 -30.80
CA LYS A 430 18.49 9.51 -29.68
C LYS A 430 18.68 10.98 -30.09
N LEU A 431 18.29 11.90 -29.22
CA LEU A 431 18.43 13.34 -29.43
C LEU A 431 19.74 13.82 -28.79
N SER A 432 20.51 14.58 -29.56
CA SER A 432 21.71 15.29 -29.09
C SER A 432 21.55 16.78 -29.33
N CYS A 433 22.18 17.58 -28.47
CA CYS A 433 22.07 19.03 -28.49
C CYS A 433 23.33 19.59 -29.12
N LEU A 434 23.19 20.29 -30.25
CA LEU A 434 24.30 20.96 -30.90
C LEU A 434 24.39 22.41 -30.42
N ASP A 435 25.59 22.83 -30.06
CA ASP A 435 25.92 24.25 -29.97
C ASP A 435 26.12 24.81 -31.38
N GLU A 436 25.56 26.00 -31.67
CA GLU A 436 25.58 26.62 -33.01
C GLU A 436 27.01 26.88 -33.55
N ASP A 437 28.02 26.79 -32.68
CA ASP A 437 29.45 26.93 -33.01
C ASP A 437 30.03 25.72 -33.79
N GLN A 438 29.29 24.61 -33.96
CA GLN A 438 29.75 23.41 -34.67
C GLN A 438 29.30 23.29 -36.14
N HIS A 439 28.72 24.33 -36.74
CA HIS A 439 28.59 24.38 -38.21
C HIS A 439 29.94 24.78 -38.86
N PRO A 440 30.59 23.90 -39.65
CA PRO A 440 31.67 24.35 -40.53
C PRO A 440 31.08 25.25 -41.61
N LYS A 441 31.23 26.57 -41.44
CA LYS A 441 31.02 27.56 -42.49
C LYS A 441 32.11 27.40 -43.56
N ASN A 442 31.98 26.39 -44.43
CA ASN A 442 32.68 26.30 -45.73
C ASN A 442 32.13 25.14 -46.56
N ALA A 443 31.17 25.44 -47.45
CA ALA A 443 30.73 24.53 -48.51
C ALA A 443 30.26 25.28 -49.78
N THR A 444 30.72 26.52 -50.02
CA THR A 444 30.40 27.31 -51.22
C THR A 444 31.47 28.36 -51.57
N ARG A 445 32.74 27.96 -51.77
CA ARG A 445 33.66 28.70 -52.67
C ARG A 445 34.91 27.89 -53.01
N ALA A 446 35.20 27.76 -54.30
CA ALA A 446 36.46 27.29 -54.89
C ALA A 446 36.81 25.80 -54.57
N ASP A 447 37.42 24.98 -55.44
CA ASP A 447 38.02 25.19 -56.77
C ASP A 447 37.56 24.09 -57.75
N ASN A 448 37.55 24.36 -59.07
CA ASN A 448 37.73 23.39 -60.17
C ASN A 448 37.73 24.11 -61.54
N GLU A 449 38.73 24.96 -61.76
CA GLU A 449 39.38 25.15 -63.06
C GLU A 449 40.81 24.58 -62.85
N SER A 450 41.48 23.88 -63.76
CA SER A 450 41.26 23.71 -65.20
C SER A 450 41.96 22.44 -65.74
N GLU A 451 41.66 22.15 -67.02
CA GLU A 451 42.42 21.36 -68.02
C GLU A 451 42.04 19.87 -68.20
N LEU A 452 41.89 19.31 -69.40
CA LEU A 452 41.86 19.84 -70.79
C LEU A 452 41.19 18.76 -71.68
N GLU A 453 40.44 19.16 -72.72
CA GLU A 453 40.58 18.72 -74.13
C GLU A 453 39.30 18.92 -74.96
N GLU A 454 39.51 19.19 -76.25
CA GLU A 454 38.51 19.63 -77.21
C GLU A 454 37.73 18.46 -77.83
N CYS A 455 36.43 18.67 -78.09
CA CYS A 455 35.86 18.26 -79.36
C CYS A 455 34.67 19.14 -79.76
N THR A 456 34.78 19.74 -80.94
CA THR A 456 33.79 20.66 -81.51
C THR A 456 32.65 19.90 -82.20
N HIS A 457 31.40 20.34 -82.01
CA HIS A 457 30.47 20.54 -83.14
C HIS A 457 29.24 21.38 -82.78
N GLN A 458 28.65 21.98 -83.81
CA GLN A 458 27.66 23.07 -83.77
C GLN A 458 26.20 22.57 -83.63
N PRO A 459 25.24 23.46 -83.32
CA PRO A 459 23.89 23.09 -82.89
C PRO A 459 22.93 22.83 -84.04
N ASN A 460 21.95 21.94 -83.81
CA ASN A 460 20.68 21.94 -84.53
C ASN A 460 19.56 22.31 -83.56
N GLY A 461 18.78 23.32 -83.92
CA GLY A 461 17.55 23.68 -83.22
C GLY A 461 16.30 23.15 -83.91
N ASN A 462 15.15 23.55 -83.37
CA ASN A 462 13.79 23.45 -83.90
C ASN A 462 13.13 22.06 -83.98
N ILE A 463 12.05 21.93 -83.17
CA ILE A 463 10.66 21.82 -83.64
C ILE A 463 10.48 20.98 -84.93
N ILE A 464 10.01 19.73 -84.80
CA ILE A 464 8.57 19.34 -84.83
C ILE A 464 8.42 18.07 -83.96
#